data_AF-A0A106QD73-F1
#
_entry.id   AF-A0A106QD73-F1
#
_cell.length_a   1.000
_cell.length_b   1.000
_cell.length_c   1.000
_cell.angle_alpha   90.00
_cell.angle_beta   90.00
_cell.angle_gamma   90.00
#
_symmetry.space_group_name_H-M   'P 1'
#
loop_
_entity.id
_entity.type
_entity.pdbx_description
1 polymer ?
#
loop_
_entity_poly.entity_id
_entity_poly.type
_entity_poly.pdbx_seq_one_letter_code
_entity_poly.pdbx_strand_id
1 'polypeptide(L)'
;MQTALKKVEDLVIGNRVDLESCPYLNKHPIAASEFAYVAHTDSNIDGHPGVVVIGYEGIDHVGYPVGTELQVRVPKDVPDPVVRVQLVAEDGAWTDWNLSQNLTDRWGELNFHDEENKPLELLSDNEPLLTRLKEQMWDECTFVVRKDGKFGILFEAEYCSRESEESEKEHQPEYYAKLKPQEKVVQQLLNNMKPLVEKFPGVLFAVPEECNVINDRPAAWAFVPDGHLPEDQRIELGRALLDL
;
A
#
# COMPACT_ATOMS: atom_id res chain seq x y z
N MET A 1 5.29 -15.32 16.10
CA MET A 1 4.18 -15.24 15.12
C MET A 1 2.87 -15.28 15.90
N GLN A 2 1.96 -14.34 15.65
CA GLN A 2 0.68 -14.29 16.36
C GLN A 2 -0.36 -15.10 15.57
N THR A 3 -1.13 -15.92 16.26
CA THR A 3 -2.28 -16.63 15.69
C THR A 3 -3.56 -16.23 16.42
N ALA A 4 -4.70 -16.42 15.77
CA ALA A 4 -6.01 -16.29 16.35
C ALA A 4 -6.86 -17.50 15.97
N LEU A 5 -7.76 -17.91 16.87
CA LEU A 5 -8.76 -18.91 16.55
C LEU A 5 -9.81 -18.30 15.62
N LYS A 6 -10.10 -18.98 14.52
CA LYS A 6 -11.13 -18.59 13.56
C LYS A 6 -11.98 -19.81 13.22
N LYS A 7 -13.29 -19.61 13.11
CA LYS A 7 -14.18 -20.67 12.64
C LYS A 7 -13.99 -20.87 11.15
N VAL A 8 -14.15 -22.11 10.69
CA VAL A 8 -13.97 -22.47 9.27
C VAL A 8 -14.91 -21.72 8.34
N GLU A 9 -16.14 -21.43 8.77
CA GLU A 9 -17.09 -20.60 8.01
C GLU A 9 -16.69 -19.13 7.87
N ASP A 10 -15.80 -18.65 8.74
CA ASP A 10 -15.29 -17.27 8.69
C ASP A 10 -13.98 -17.18 7.90
N LEU A 11 -13.35 -18.31 7.53
CA LEU A 11 -12.13 -18.31 6.72
C LEU A 11 -12.41 -17.70 5.34
N VAL A 12 -11.44 -16.95 4.84
CA VAL A 12 -11.49 -16.36 3.50
C VAL A 12 -10.22 -16.75 2.74
N ILE A 13 -10.32 -16.75 1.41
CA ILE A 13 -9.17 -16.93 0.52
C ILE A 13 -8.05 -15.96 0.94
N GLY A 14 -6.81 -16.48 1.00
CA GLY A 14 -5.62 -15.77 1.47
C GLY A 14 -5.29 -15.96 2.95
N ASN A 15 -6.23 -16.42 3.79
CA ASN A 15 -5.91 -16.78 5.18
C ASN A 15 -4.84 -17.87 5.24
N ARG A 16 -3.92 -17.75 6.19
CA ARG A 16 -2.86 -18.73 6.45
C ARG A 16 -3.18 -19.53 7.70
N VAL A 17 -3.49 -20.81 7.54
CA VAL A 17 -3.91 -21.71 8.61
C VAL A 17 -2.73 -22.52 9.13
N ASP A 18 -2.55 -22.57 10.44
CA ASP A 18 -1.60 -23.45 11.09
C ASP A 18 -2.05 -24.91 10.90
N LEU A 19 -1.27 -25.68 10.15
CA LEU A 19 -1.59 -27.07 9.86
C LEU A 19 -1.50 -27.98 11.09
N GLU A 20 -0.73 -27.63 12.13
CA GLU A 20 -0.75 -28.39 13.39
C GLU A 20 -2.11 -28.30 14.08
N SER A 21 -2.82 -27.18 13.89
CA SER A 21 -4.17 -26.98 14.43
C SER A 21 -5.24 -27.74 13.63
N CYS A 22 -4.94 -28.20 12.42
CA CYS A 22 -5.88 -28.90 11.54
C CYS A 22 -6.03 -30.37 11.95
N PRO A 23 -7.21 -30.83 12.41
CA PRO A 23 -7.40 -32.22 12.88
C PRO A 23 -7.08 -33.29 11.82
N TYR A 24 -7.22 -32.94 10.54
CA TYR A 24 -7.03 -33.84 9.40
C TYR A 24 -5.64 -33.73 8.75
N LEU A 25 -4.92 -32.63 9.01
CA LEU A 25 -3.62 -32.34 8.37
C LEU A 25 -2.46 -32.25 9.38
N ASN A 26 -2.71 -32.33 10.68
CA ASN A 26 -1.67 -32.23 11.72
C ASN A 26 -0.60 -33.32 11.69
N LYS A 27 -0.82 -34.41 10.94
CA LYS A 27 0.18 -35.46 10.69
C LYS A 27 0.87 -35.33 9.34
N HIS A 28 0.53 -34.32 8.55
CA HIS A 28 1.18 -34.05 7.28
C HIS A 28 2.65 -33.65 7.53
N PRO A 29 3.63 -34.08 6.71
CA PRO A 29 5.05 -33.82 6.96
C PRO A 29 5.41 -32.33 7.14
N ILE A 30 4.67 -31.43 6.48
CA ILE A 30 4.91 -29.98 6.55
C ILE A 30 4.16 -29.29 7.71
N ALA A 31 3.30 -30.01 8.43
CA ALA A 31 2.38 -29.41 9.38
C ALA A 31 3.09 -28.61 10.47
N ALA A 32 4.23 -29.12 10.95
CA ALA A 32 5.03 -28.51 12.00
C ALA A 32 5.89 -27.31 11.56
N SER A 33 5.97 -27.05 10.25
CA SER A 33 6.90 -26.04 9.69
C SER A 33 6.20 -24.96 8.87
N GLU A 34 4.94 -25.14 8.49
CA GLU A 34 4.27 -24.28 7.51
C GLU A 34 2.83 -23.96 7.87
N PHE A 35 2.43 -22.74 7.53
CA PHE A 35 1.03 -22.34 7.48
C PHE A 35 0.52 -22.54 6.05
N ALA A 36 -0.60 -23.25 5.91
CA ALA A 36 -1.22 -23.48 4.61
C ALA A 36 -2.07 -22.29 4.18
N TYR A 37 -1.94 -21.88 2.91
CA TYR A 37 -2.78 -20.86 2.31
C TYR A 37 -4.14 -21.40 1.94
N VAL A 38 -5.20 -20.72 2.36
CA VAL A 38 -6.57 -20.99 1.90
C VAL A 38 -6.72 -20.46 0.49
N ALA A 39 -6.82 -21.36 -0.48
CA ALA A 39 -7.04 -21.06 -1.90
C ALA A 39 -8.51 -21.19 -2.32
N HIS A 40 -9.32 -21.90 -1.53
CA HIS A 40 -10.73 -22.14 -1.83
C HIS A 40 -11.56 -22.28 -0.56
N THR A 41 -12.79 -21.80 -0.60
CA THR A 41 -13.80 -21.95 0.47
C THR A 41 -15.16 -22.24 -0.15
N ASP A 42 -15.81 -23.33 0.26
CA ASP A 42 -17.18 -23.66 -0.14
C ASP A 42 -18.01 -24.09 1.09
N SER A 43 -19.13 -23.39 1.31
CA SER A 43 -20.07 -23.64 2.40
C SER A 43 -21.41 -24.21 1.92
N ASN A 44 -21.60 -24.40 0.61
CA ASN A 44 -22.86 -24.81 -0.01
C ASN A 44 -22.71 -26.13 -0.78
N ILE A 45 -22.18 -27.15 -0.09
CA ILE A 45 -21.94 -28.46 -0.70
C ILE A 45 -23.24 -29.26 -0.75
N ASP A 46 -23.65 -29.62 -1.96
CA ASP A 46 -24.82 -30.46 -2.20
C ASP A 46 -24.75 -31.76 -1.40
N GLY A 47 -25.79 -32.03 -0.62
CA GLY A 47 -25.90 -33.24 0.20
C GLY A 47 -25.15 -33.20 1.54
N HIS A 48 -24.43 -32.12 1.86
CA HIS A 48 -23.64 -32.01 3.11
C HIS A 48 -23.89 -30.69 3.87
N PRO A 49 -25.13 -30.42 4.32
CA PRO A 49 -25.39 -29.25 5.15
C PRO A 49 -24.60 -29.35 6.47
N GLY A 50 -23.86 -28.30 6.82
CA GLY A 50 -23.03 -28.26 8.03
C GLY A 50 -21.56 -28.64 7.82
N VAL A 51 -21.10 -28.71 6.57
CA VAL A 51 -19.68 -28.84 6.22
C VAL A 51 -19.21 -27.61 5.45
N VAL A 52 -18.03 -27.12 5.79
CA VAL A 52 -17.28 -26.12 5.00
C VAL A 52 -16.05 -26.83 4.42
N VAL A 53 -15.88 -26.79 3.09
CA VAL A 53 -14.65 -27.25 2.44
C VAL A 53 -13.67 -26.11 2.31
N ILE A 54 -12.46 -26.35 2.80
CA ILE A 54 -11.32 -25.46 2.66
C ILE A 54 -10.30 -26.15 1.75
N GLY A 55 -9.99 -25.51 0.62
CA GLY A 55 -8.90 -25.93 -0.25
C GLY A 55 -7.61 -25.21 0.14
N TYR A 56 -6.57 -25.98 0.44
CA TYR A 56 -5.24 -25.45 0.74
C TYR A 56 -4.34 -25.52 -0.49
N GLU A 57 -3.64 -24.42 -0.79
CA GLU A 57 -2.74 -24.35 -1.95
C GLU A 57 -1.66 -25.45 -1.87
N GLY A 58 -1.55 -26.25 -2.93
CA GLY A 58 -0.53 -27.31 -3.04
C GLY A 58 -0.72 -28.52 -2.12
N ILE A 59 -1.83 -28.61 -1.37
CA ILE A 59 -2.11 -29.72 -0.44
C ILE A 59 -3.36 -30.49 -0.89
N ASP A 60 -4.55 -30.11 -0.39
CA ASP A 60 -5.81 -30.82 -0.63
C ASP A 60 -7.02 -29.96 -0.22
N HIS A 61 -8.22 -30.44 -0.54
CA HIS A 61 -9.49 -29.93 -0.04
C HIS A 61 -9.94 -30.74 1.18
N VAL A 62 -10.18 -30.05 2.29
CA VAL A 62 -10.58 -30.67 3.55
C VAL A 62 -11.97 -30.16 3.93
N GLY A 63 -12.90 -31.10 4.13
CA GLY A 63 -14.22 -30.81 4.68
C GLY A 63 -14.20 -30.76 6.21
N TYR A 64 -14.59 -29.62 6.78
CA TYR A 64 -14.69 -29.41 8.21
C TYR A 64 -16.15 -29.25 8.63
N PRO A 65 -16.56 -29.78 9.80
CA PRO A 65 -17.84 -29.41 10.41
C PRO A 65 -17.89 -27.90 10.67
N VAL A 66 -19.05 -27.27 10.40
CA VAL A 66 -19.31 -25.87 10.77
C VAL A 66 -19.02 -25.64 12.26
N GLY A 67 -18.38 -24.52 12.58
CA GLY A 67 -17.95 -24.16 13.92
C GLY A 67 -16.62 -24.79 14.35
N THR A 68 -15.97 -25.59 13.49
CA THR A 68 -14.58 -26.01 13.74
C THR A 68 -13.69 -24.78 13.80
N GLU A 69 -12.88 -24.68 14.85
CA GLU A 69 -11.93 -23.59 15.03
C GLU A 69 -10.53 -24.05 14.62
N LEU A 70 -9.87 -23.24 13.78
CA LEU A 70 -8.49 -23.43 13.36
C LEU A 70 -7.65 -22.23 13.81
N GLN A 71 -6.37 -22.46 14.07
CA GLN A 71 -5.44 -21.36 14.31
C GLN A 71 -5.05 -20.74 12.98
N VAL A 72 -5.27 -19.43 12.86
CA VAL A 72 -4.96 -18.65 11.66
C VAL A 72 -3.88 -17.64 12.02
N ARG A 73 -2.84 -17.51 11.20
CA ARG A 73 -1.84 -16.45 11.34
C ARG A 73 -2.54 -15.10 11.27
N VAL A 74 -2.25 -14.24 12.23
CA VAL A 74 -2.65 -12.84 12.21
C VAL A 74 -1.53 -12.07 11.52
N PRO A 75 -1.79 -11.42 10.38
CA PRO A 75 -0.79 -10.60 9.72
C PRO A 75 -0.32 -9.49 10.66
N LYS A 76 0.97 -9.23 10.66
CA LYS A 76 1.56 -8.12 11.42
C LYS A 76 1.00 -6.79 10.94
N ASP A 77 0.35 -6.09 11.85
CA ASP A 77 -0.17 -4.74 11.63
C ASP A 77 0.66 -3.73 12.44
N VAL A 78 1.56 -3.04 11.75
CA VAL A 78 2.43 -1.99 12.33
C VAL A 78 1.74 -0.64 12.12
N PRO A 79 1.64 0.26 13.12
CA PRO A 79 1.08 1.59 12.92
C PRO A 79 1.79 2.38 11.82
N ASP A 80 1.03 3.20 11.08
CA ASP A 80 1.62 4.06 10.05
C ASP A 80 2.51 5.15 10.72
N PRO A 81 3.77 5.37 10.26
CA PRO A 81 4.63 6.40 10.80
C PRO A 81 4.10 7.80 10.46
N VAL A 82 4.49 8.79 11.26
CA VAL A 82 4.09 10.18 11.07
C VAL A 82 5.01 10.85 10.04
N VAL A 83 4.40 11.50 9.06
CA VAL A 83 5.05 12.30 8.02
C VAL A 83 4.45 13.70 8.04
N ARG A 84 5.30 14.74 8.08
CA ARG A 84 4.84 16.13 8.03
C ARG A 84 4.59 16.55 6.59
N VAL A 85 3.46 17.20 6.35
CA VAL A 85 3.08 17.68 5.01
C VAL A 85 2.40 19.05 5.08
N GLN A 86 2.48 19.83 4.01
CA GLN A 86 1.70 21.05 3.80
C GLN A 86 0.47 20.73 2.97
N LEU A 87 -0.73 20.89 3.53
CA LEU A 87 -1.99 20.59 2.84
C LEU A 87 -2.36 21.67 1.83
N VAL A 88 -2.67 21.26 0.60
CA VAL A 88 -3.13 22.18 -0.44
C VAL A 88 -4.51 22.78 -0.10
N ALA A 89 -5.41 21.96 0.46
CA ALA A 89 -6.76 22.37 0.84
C ALA A 89 -6.80 23.36 2.02
N GLU A 90 -5.71 23.51 2.77
CA GLU A 90 -5.60 24.39 3.94
C GLU A 90 -4.53 25.47 3.73
N ASP A 91 -4.39 25.96 2.49
CA ASP A 91 -3.47 27.04 2.11
C ASP A 91 -2.00 26.79 2.54
N GLY A 92 -1.56 25.54 2.48
CA GLY A 92 -0.19 25.14 2.83
C GLY A 92 0.04 24.98 4.33
N ALA A 93 -1.02 24.89 5.15
CA ALA A 93 -0.87 24.61 6.57
C ALA A 93 -0.16 23.26 6.78
N TRP A 94 0.84 23.27 7.68
CA TRP A 94 1.51 22.05 8.10
C TRP A 94 0.59 21.18 8.93
N THR A 95 0.58 19.88 8.61
CA THR A 95 -0.11 18.85 9.36
C THR A 95 0.69 17.56 9.34
N ASP A 96 0.21 16.58 10.09
CA ASP A 96 0.79 15.25 10.19
C ASP A 96 -0.09 14.24 9.44
N TRP A 97 0.52 13.44 8.58
CA TRP A 97 -0.08 12.26 7.97
C TRP A 97 0.49 11.02 8.63
N ASN A 98 -0.36 10.08 9.03
CA ASN A 98 0.11 8.73 9.36
C ASN A 98 0.18 7.95 8.05
N LEU A 99 1.38 7.76 7.50
CA LEU A 99 1.60 7.22 6.17
C LEU A 99 2.74 6.20 6.15
N SER A 100 2.40 4.92 5.96
CA SER A 100 3.38 3.91 5.57
C SER A 100 3.69 4.04 4.08
N GLN A 101 4.86 4.60 3.80
CA GLN A 101 5.42 4.74 2.45
C GLN A 101 6.22 3.50 2.04
N ASN A 102 6.59 3.44 0.77
CA ASN A 102 7.56 2.47 0.26
C ASN A 102 7.15 1.01 0.56
N LEU A 103 5.86 0.69 0.42
CA LEU A 103 5.37 -0.69 0.58
C LEU A 103 5.62 -1.51 -0.67
N THR A 104 5.62 -0.85 -1.84
CA THR A 104 6.09 -1.40 -3.11
C THR A 104 7.12 -0.49 -3.75
N ASP A 105 7.89 -1.02 -4.70
CA ASP A 105 8.58 -0.21 -5.71
C ASP A 105 7.59 0.33 -6.78
N ARG A 106 8.11 1.03 -7.80
CA ARG A 106 7.32 1.60 -8.91
C ARG A 106 6.70 0.56 -9.84
N TRP A 107 7.08 -0.70 -9.72
CA TRP A 107 6.58 -1.82 -10.52
C TRP A 107 5.57 -2.67 -9.71
N GLY A 108 5.29 -2.26 -8.47
CA GLY A 108 4.34 -2.93 -7.59
C GLY A 108 4.93 -4.17 -6.92
N GLU A 109 6.25 -4.33 -6.89
CA GLU A 109 6.92 -5.40 -6.14
C GLU A 109 7.08 -4.96 -4.68
N LEU A 110 6.79 -5.86 -3.73
CA LEU A 110 6.86 -5.54 -2.30
C LEU A 110 8.29 -5.16 -1.89
N ASN A 111 8.43 -4.07 -1.13
CA ASN A 111 9.73 -3.61 -0.66
C ASN A 111 10.00 -4.04 0.79
N PHE A 112 10.80 -5.09 0.93
CA PHE A 112 11.21 -5.69 2.21
C PHE A 112 12.32 -4.93 2.97
N HIS A 113 12.83 -3.82 2.42
CA HIS A 113 13.72 -2.95 3.20
C HIS A 113 12.97 -2.42 4.43
N ASP A 114 13.54 -2.58 5.62
CA ASP A 114 12.91 -2.19 6.89
C ASP A 114 11.53 -2.84 7.12
N GLU A 115 11.37 -4.11 6.71
CA GLU A 115 10.09 -4.84 6.80
C GLU A 115 9.50 -4.89 8.21
N GLU A 116 10.33 -4.84 9.25
CA GLU A 116 9.87 -4.92 10.62
C GLU A 116 9.04 -3.71 11.06
N ASN A 117 9.15 -2.59 10.35
CA ASN A 117 8.41 -1.36 10.61
C ASN A 117 7.29 -1.11 9.59
N LYS A 118 6.98 -2.11 8.74
CA LYS A 118 5.98 -1.97 7.68
C LYS A 118 4.82 -2.96 7.84
N PRO A 119 3.60 -2.57 7.43
CA PRO A 119 2.43 -3.46 7.37
C PRO A 119 2.46 -4.41 6.16
N LEU A 120 3.62 -4.96 5.78
CA LEU A 120 3.76 -5.75 4.55
C LEU A 120 2.97 -7.06 4.59
N GLU A 121 2.81 -7.67 5.77
CA GLU A 121 2.04 -8.91 5.90
C GLU A 121 0.56 -8.72 5.53
N LEU A 122 0.00 -7.51 5.69
CA LEU A 122 -1.37 -7.21 5.27
C LEU A 122 -1.51 -7.20 3.73
N LEU A 123 -0.41 -7.03 2.99
CA LEU A 123 -0.38 -7.11 1.52
C LEU A 123 0.03 -8.51 1.05
N SER A 124 1.09 -9.08 1.62
CA SER A 124 1.61 -10.39 1.20
C SER A 124 0.69 -11.56 1.59
N ASP A 125 -0.17 -11.40 2.60
CA ASP A 125 -1.20 -12.37 2.98
C ASP A 125 -2.55 -12.08 2.28
N ASN A 126 -2.61 -11.06 1.42
CA ASN A 126 -3.83 -10.64 0.72
C ASN A 126 -3.54 -10.33 -0.75
N GLU A 127 -3.25 -11.38 -1.51
CA GLU A 127 -2.99 -11.29 -2.95
C GLU A 127 -4.11 -10.56 -3.74
N PRO A 128 -5.42 -10.77 -3.47
CA PRO A 128 -6.46 -10.02 -4.17
C PRO A 128 -6.39 -8.50 -3.92
N LEU A 129 -6.03 -8.07 -2.71
CA LEU A 129 -5.80 -6.66 -2.40
C LEU A 129 -4.56 -6.13 -3.13
N LEU A 130 -3.43 -6.83 -3.04
CA LEU A 130 -2.19 -6.41 -3.67
C LEU A 130 -2.35 -6.31 -5.19
N THR A 131 -2.96 -7.31 -5.83
CA THR A 131 -3.25 -7.30 -7.28
C THR A 131 -4.11 -6.10 -7.66
N ARG A 132 -5.21 -5.85 -6.95
CA ARG A 132 -6.08 -4.70 -7.21
C ARG A 132 -5.36 -3.36 -7.01
N LEU A 133 -4.47 -3.24 -6.04
CA LEU A 133 -3.66 -2.03 -5.83
C LEU A 133 -2.65 -1.83 -6.97
N LYS A 134 -1.97 -2.91 -7.40
CA LYS A 134 -1.05 -2.87 -8.54
C LYS A 134 -1.73 -2.42 -9.83
N GLU A 135 -2.96 -2.88 -10.09
CA GLU A 135 -3.77 -2.44 -11.25
C GLU A 135 -4.16 -0.95 -11.21
N GLN A 136 -4.06 -0.31 -10.04
CA GLN A 136 -4.35 1.11 -9.88
C GLN A 136 -3.11 2.00 -10.01
N MET A 137 -1.91 1.41 -9.99
CA MET A 137 -0.67 2.16 -10.20
C MET A 137 -0.65 2.76 -11.61
N TRP A 138 0.01 3.90 -11.73
CA TRP A 138 0.17 4.63 -12.99
C TRP A 138 1.63 5.07 -13.15
N ASP A 139 2.29 4.49 -14.15
CA ASP A 139 3.68 4.79 -14.49
C ASP A 139 4.64 4.64 -13.29
N GLU A 140 5.87 5.11 -13.44
CA GLU A 140 6.93 5.01 -12.44
C GLU A 140 6.80 6.02 -11.27
N CYS A 141 5.72 6.80 -11.21
CA CYS A 141 5.51 7.87 -10.23
C CYS A 141 4.46 7.52 -9.16
N THR A 142 4.12 6.23 -9.04
CA THR A 142 3.12 5.76 -8.07
C THR A 142 3.65 4.64 -7.19
N PHE A 143 3.16 4.60 -5.96
CA PHE A 143 3.53 3.59 -4.97
C PHE A 143 2.30 3.13 -4.21
N VAL A 144 2.25 1.84 -3.85
CA VAL A 144 1.29 1.36 -2.86
C VAL A 144 1.71 1.92 -1.49
N VAL A 145 0.75 2.55 -0.81
CA VAL A 145 0.93 3.11 0.53
C VAL A 145 -0.24 2.75 1.42
N ARG A 146 -0.09 2.99 2.72
CA ARG A 146 -1.21 2.95 3.67
C ARG A 146 -1.26 4.24 4.47
N LYS A 147 -2.39 4.94 4.40
CA LYS A 147 -2.64 6.18 5.12
C LYS A 147 -3.77 6.00 6.13
N ASP A 148 -3.51 6.29 7.40
CA ASP A 148 -4.47 6.14 8.49
C ASP A 148 -5.16 4.75 8.50
N GLY A 149 -4.36 3.69 8.28
CA GLY A 149 -4.81 2.31 8.20
C GLY A 149 -5.50 1.92 6.88
N LYS A 150 -5.65 2.85 5.92
CA LYS A 150 -6.30 2.60 4.63
C LYS A 150 -5.29 2.51 3.49
N PHE A 151 -5.32 1.40 2.76
CA PHE A 151 -4.50 1.23 1.57
C PHE A 151 -4.96 2.12 0.42
N GLY A 152 -4.01 2.54 -0.39
CA GLY A 152 -4.24 3.34 -1.57
C GLY A 152 -2.96 3.52 -2.38
N ILE A 153 -3.02 4.42 -3.36
CA ILE A 153 -1.92 4.77 -4.24
C ILE A 153 -1.46 6.18 -3.89
N LEU A 154 -0.17 6.34 -3.64
CA LEU A 154 0.47 7.65 -3.57
C LEU A 154 1.01 7.97 -4.96
N PHE A 155 0.56 9.07 -5.55
CA PHE A 155 1.22 9.69 -6.68
C PHE A 155 2.27 10.67 -6.15
N GLU A 156 3.49 10.56 -6.65
CA GLU A 156 4.62 11.40 -6.27
C GLU A 156 5.29 11.95 -7.52
N ALA A 157 5.25 13.28 -7.68
CA ALA A 157 6.02 13.98 -8.69
C ALA A 157 7.11 14.81 -7.99
N GLU A 158 8.37 14.44 -8.21
CA GLU A 158 9.53 15.15 -7.66
C GLU A 158 9.96 16.32 -8.57
N TYR A 159 10.41 17.42 -7.97
CA TYR A 159 10.91 18.60 -8.68
C TYR A 159 12.29 18.99 -8.19
N CYS A 160 13.17 19.34 -9.13
CA CYS A 160 14.50 19.83 -8.78
C CYS A 160 14.44 21.25 -8.19
N SER A 161 15.13 21.46 -7.07
CA SER A 161 15.42 22.76 -6.49
C SER A 161 16.94 23.02 -6.53
N ARG A 162 17.37 24.25 -6.20
CA ARG A 162 18.81 24.51 -6.04
C ARG A 162 19.39 23.68 -4.90
N GLU A 163 18.64 23.53 -3.83
CA GLU A 163 19.04 22.83 -2.62
C GLU A 163 19.16 21.32 -2.86
N SER A 164 18.21 20.72 -3.59
CA SER A 164 18.21 19.29 -3.90
C SER A 164 19.29 18.89 -4.92
N GLU A 165 19.72 19.83 -5.77
CA GLU A 165 20.71 19.60 -6.83
C GLU A 165 22.03 20.36 -6.57
N GLU A 166 22.38 20.65 -5.31
CA GLU A 166 23.62 21.40 -4.98
C GLU A 166 24.88 20.72 -5.53
N SER A 167 24.89 19.39 -5.62
CA SER A 167 25.99 18.62 -6.24
C SER A 167 26.20 18.92 -7.72
N GLU A 168 25.15 19.37 -8.43
CA GLU A 168 25.19 19.70 -9.86
C GLU A 168 25.75 21.09 -10.14
N LYS A 169 25.95 21.92 -9.12
CA LYS A 169 26.47 23.29 -9.27
C LYS A 169 27.84 23.35 -9.94
N GLU A 170 28.72 22.40 -9.64
CA GLU A 170 30.05 22.31 -10.23
C GLU A 170 30.06 21.55 -11.57
N HIS A 171 29.22 20.50 -11.68
CA HIS A 171 29.19 19.61 -12.83
C HIS A 171 28.35 20.16 -14.00
N GLN A 172 27.25 20.85 -13.69
CA GLN A 172 26.28 21.40 -14.64
C GLN A 172 25.82 22.83 -14.23
N PRO A 173 26.74 23.82 -14.19
CA PRO A 173 26.45 25.14 -13.67
C PRO A 173 25.32 25.88 -14.42
N GLU A 174 25.20 25.66 -15.74
CA GLU A 174 24.12 26.27 -16.54
C GLU A 174 22.74 25.70 -16.24
N TYR A 175 22.65 24.41 -15.91
CA TYR A 175 21.42 23.76 -15.47
C TYR A 175 21.05 24.25 -14.07
N TYR A 176 22.01 24.18 -13.13
CA TYR A 176 21.83 24.62 -11.75
C TYR A 176 21.38 26.09 -11.65
N ALA A 177 21.95 26.97 -12.48
CA ALA A 177 21.59 28.39 -12.50
C ALA A 177 20.10 28.66 -12.84
N LYS A 178 19.45 27.73 -13.57
CA LYS A 178 18.03 27.81 -13.94
C LYS A 178 17.09 27.32 -12.84
N LEU A 179 17.60 26.54 -11.88
CA LEU A 179 16.80 26.00 -10.79
C LEU A 179 16.32 27.12 -9.87
N LYS A 180 15.11 26.95 -9.36
CA LYS A 180 14.50 27.86 -8.38
C LYS A 180 14.91 27.42 -6.97
N PRO A 181 15.00 28.36 -6.00
CA PRO A 181 15.07 27.99 -4.59
C PRO A 181 13.89 27.11 -4.19
N GLN A 182 14.14 26.15 -3.29
CA GLN A 182 13.18 25.14 -2.85
C GLN A 182 11.88 25.73 -2.33
N GLU A 183 11.96 26.75 -1.48
CA GLU A 183 10.78 27.46 -0.96
C GLU A 183 9.89 27.97 -2.10
N LYS A 184 10.48 28.47 -3.19
CA LYS A 184 9.72 28.94 -4.36
C LYS A 184 9.09 27.79 -5.15
N VAL A 185 9.75 26.64 -5.22
CA VAL A 185 9.18 25.43 -5.85
C VAL A 185 7.98 24.96 -5.02
N VAL A 186 8.15 24.79 -3.71
CA VAL A 186 7.07 24.40 -2.79
C VAL A 186 5.86 25.34 -2.90
N GLN A 187 6.08 26.66 -2.90
CA GLN A 187 4.99 27.63 -3.07
C GLN A 187 4.30 27.51 -4.43
N GLN A 188 5.03 27.18 -5.50
CA GLN A 188 4.43 26.93 -6.81
C GLN A 188 3.59 25.65 -6.81
N LEU A 189 4.10 24.57 -6.24
CA LEU A 189 3.38 23.30 -6.12
C LEU A 189 2.07 23.48 -5.35
N LEU A 190 2.11 24.14 -4.19
CA LEU A 190 0.92 24.43 -3.39
C LEU A 190 -0.12 25.23 -4.18
N ASN A 191 0.30 26.25 -4.94
CA ASN A 191 -0.63 27.08 -5.71
C ASN A 191 -1.17 26.35 -6.95
N ASN A 192 -0.33 25.59 -7.65
CA ASN A 192 -0.69 24.92 -8.90
C ASN A 192 -1.53 23.66 -8.64
N MET A 193 -1.43 23.05 -7.46
CA MET A 193 -2.30 21.93 -7.05
C MET A 193 -3.70 22.37 -6.59
N LYS A 194 -3.94 23.65 -6.24
CA LYS A 194 -5.25 24.10 -5.76
C LYS A 194 -6.42 23.73 -6.71
N PRO A 195 -6.32 23.96 -8.03
CA PRO A 195 -7.36 23.54 -8.97
C PRO A 195 -7.57 22.01 -9.02
N LEU A 196 -6.56 21.21 -8.65
CA LEU A 196 -6.65 19.75 -8.66
C LEU A 196 -7.52 19.22 -7.53
N VAL A 197 -7.57 19.92 -6.39
CA VAL A 197 -8.43 19.56 -5.25
C VAL A 197 -9.90 19.53 -5.65
N GLU A 198 -10.35 20.52 -6.43
CA GLU A 198 -11.73 20.58 -6.92
C GLU A 198 -11.98 19.55 -8.03
N LYS A 199 -10.97 19.31 -8.88
CA LYS A 199 -11.05 18.41 -10.03
C LYS A 199 -11.11 16.94 -9.62
N PHE A 200 -10.43 16.56 -8.54
CA PHE A 200 -10.32 15.19 -8.05
C PHE A 200 -10.87 15.07 -6.62
N PRO A 201 -12.19 15.18 -6.42
CA PRO A 201 -12.78 15.12 -5.09
C PRO A 201 -12.47 13.78 -4.41
N GLY A 202 -12.00 13.84 -3.15
CA GLY A 202 -11.62 12.66 -2.36
C GLY A 202 -10.15 12.25 -2.48
N VAL A 203 -9.38 12.87 -3.37
CA VAL A 203 -7.92 12.79 -3.39
C VAL A 203 -7.35 13.81 -2.40
N LEU A 204 -6.35 13.40 -1.63
CA LEU A 204 -5.66 14.29 -0.69
C LEU A 204 -4.36 14.79 -1.31
N PHE A 205 -4.23 16.11 -1.45
CA PHE A 205 -3.05 16.75 -2.05
C PHE A 205 -2.21 17.43 -0.99
N ALA A 206 -0.89 17.22 -1.05
CA ALA A 206 0.06 17.85 -0.14
C ALA A 206 1.45 18.01 -0.76
N VAL A 207 2.28 18.84 -0.12
CA VAL A 207 3.73 18.85 -0.33
C VAL A 207 4.38 18.30 0.94
N PRO A 208 5.13 17.18 0.90
CA PRO A 208 5.78 16.62 2.08
C PRO A 208 6.94 17.48 2.56
N GLU A 209 7.33 17.28 3.82
CA GLU A 209 8.65 17.70 4.29
C GLU A 209 9.74 16.94 3.54
N GLU A 210 10.79 17.66 3.17
CA GLU A 210 11.78 17.31 2.14
C GLU A 210 12.49 15.99 2.42
N CYS A 211 12.80 15.73 3.69
CA CYS A 211 13.50 14.54 4.16
C CYS A 211 12.73 13.22 3.91
N ASN A 212 11.47 13.31 3.48
CA ASN A 212 10.64 12.16 3.10
C ASN A 212 10.75 11.83 1.60
N VAL A 213 11.48 12.62 0.83
CA VAL A 213 11.63 12.49 -0.64
C VAL A 213 13.11 12.26 -0.96
N ILE A 214 13.37 11.52 -2.04
CA ILE A 214 14.74 11.25 -2.49
C ILE A 214 15.47 12.57 -2.82
N ASN A 215 16.73 12.67 -2.39
CA ASN A 215 17.59 13.84 -2.56
C ASN A 215 17.00 15.14 -1.96
N ASP A 216 16.15 15.03 -0.95
CA ASP A 216 15.47 16.17 -0.30
C ASP A 216 14.70 17.05 -1.30
N ARG A 217 14.20 16.46 -2.39
CA ARG A 217 13.48 17.18 -3.43
C ARG A 217 12.12 17.66 -2.93
N PRO A 218 11.67 18.88 -3.30
CA PRO A 218 10.26 19.21 -3.19
C PRO A 218 9.44 18.26 -4.09
N ALA A 219 8.34 17.74 -3.56
CA ALA A 219 7.44 16.86 -4.30
C ALA A 219 5.98 17.30 -4.21
N ALA A 220 5.21 16.98 -5.24
CA ALA A 220 3.76 17.01 -5.18
C ALA A 220 3.26 15.60 -4.86
N TRP A 221 2.52 15.46 -3.75
CA TRP A 221 1.89 14.22 -3.35
C TRP A 221 0.38 14.27 -3.56
N ALA A 222 -0.16 13.19 -4.11
CA ALA A 222 -1.60 12.95 -4.15
C ALA A 222 -1.92 11.53 -3.65
N PHE A 223 -2.57 11.42 -2.50
CA PHE A 223 -3.04 10.14 -1.97
C PHE A 223 -4.43 9.82 -2.50
N VAL A 224 -4.55 8.66 -3.14
CA VAL A 224 -5.78 8.13 -3.73
C VAL A 224 -6.17 6.85 -3.00
N PRO A 225 -7.28 6.81 -2.25
CA PRO A 225 -7.75 5.56 -1.62
C PRO A 225 -8.02 4.44 -2.63
N ASP A 226 -7.85 3.18 -2.21
CA ASP A 226 -8.16 1.99 -3.04
C ASP A 226 -9.56 2.09 -3.68
N GLY A 227 -9.61 1.97 -5.00
CA GLY A 227 -10.82 1.99 -5.82
C GLY A 227 -11.44 3.37 -6.04
N HIS A 228 -10.83 4.44 -5.54
CA HIS A 228 -11.44 5.77 -5.55
C HIS A 228 -11.49 6.41 -6.93
N LEU A 229 -10.44 6.26 -7.74
CA LEU A 229 -10.37 6.82 -9.09
C LEU A 229 -10.45 5.72 -10.16
N PRO A 230 -11.27 5.88 -11.22
CA PRO A 230 -11.18 5.06 -12.42
C PRO A 230 -9.88 5.34 -13.19
N GLU A 231 -9.52 4.44 -14.10
CA GLU A 231 -8.23 4.45 -14.82
C GLU A 231 -7.97 5.76 -15.57
N ASP A 232 -8.97 6.30 -16.26
CA ASP A 232 -8.88 7.55 -17.01
C ASP A 232 -8.55 8.75 -16.11
N GLN A 233 -9.17 8.83 -14.93
CA GLN A 233 -8.87 9.86 -13.93
C GLN A 233 -7.50 9.68 -13.28
N ARG A 234 -7.02 8.44 -13.11
CA ARG A 234 -5.66 8.18 -12.61
C ARG A 234 -4.59 8.67 -13.59
N ILE A 235 -4.79 8.40 -14.89
CA ILE A 235 -3.91 8.91 -15.96
C ILE A 235 -3.94 10.45 -15.99
N GLU A 236 -5.13 11.05 -15.87
CA GLU A 236 -5.28 12.50 -15.87
C GLU A 236 -4.62 13.15 -14.66
N LEU A 237 -4.80 12.59 -13.46
CA LEU A 237 -4.15 13.04 -12.23
C LEU A 237 -2.63 13.00 -12.37
N GLY A 238 -2.10 11.86 -12.81
CA GLY A 238 -0.67 11.66 -12.98
C GLY A 238 -0.04 12.68 -13.94
N ARG A 239 -0.66 12.91 -15.10
CA ARG A 239 -0.23 13.96 -16.04
C ARG A 239 -0.32 15.36 -15.44
N ALA A 240 -1.42 15.65 -14.75
CA ALA A 240 -1.62 16.96 -14.13
C ALA A 240 -0.58 17.26 -13.04
N LEU A 241 -0.12 16.23 -12.32
CA LEU A 241 1.00 16.36 -11.40
C LEU A 241 2.29 16.63 -12.17
N LEU A 242 2.67 15.80 -13.15
CA LEU A 242 3.93 16.02 -13.90
C LEU A 242 4.05 17.39 -14.59
N ASP A 243 2.93 18.04 -14.91
CA ASP A 243 2.86 19.34 -15.59
C ASP A 243 2.84 20.58 -14.65
N LEU A 244 2.98 20.42 -13.32
CA LEU A 244 2.95 21.54 -12.34
C LEU A 244 4.10 22.56 -12.45
#